data_AF-A0A345HME3-F1
#
_entry.id   AF-A0A345HME3-F1
#
_cell.length_a   1.000
_cell.length_b   1.000
_cell.length_c   1.000
_cell.angle_alpha   90.00
_cell.angle_beta   90.00
_cell.angle_gamma   90.00
#
_symmetry.space_group_name_H-M   'P 1'
#
loop_
_entity.id
_entity.type
_entity.pdbx_description
1 polymer ?
#
loop_
_entity_poly.entity_id
_entity_poly.type
_entity_poly.pdbx_seq_one_letter_code
_entity_poly.pdbx_strand_id
1 'polypeptide(L)'
;MRAEVAATVQDLILEQGYEETTVDDVCAAAEISRSTFFRYFRSKEEALFGASADAGTFLRDALAARPADEAPWVAMRRALNPLIDQYEGHDEHTRRVTRLIVNTPALAALHREKNARWHELLRPEIARRLGADPADPTDPRADAVIAAALGCVEAALAAWTAGDRPRALSEILDRAMGVAFVAERPERPERPERPERPE
;
A
#
# COMPACT_ATOMS: atom_id res chain seq x y z
N MET A 1 9.80 -20.55 -11.06
CA MET A 1 9.31 -21.35 -9.91
C MET A 1 8.49 -20.55 -8.89
N ARG A 2 9.05 -19.67 -8.01
CA ARG A 2 8.20 -18.94 -7.01
C ARG A 2 7.06 -18.16 -7.68
N ALA A 3 7.38 -17.36 -8.70
CA ALA A 3 6.38 -16.57 -9.43
C ALA A 3 5.35 -17.43 -10.18
N GLU A 4 5.79 -18.55 -10.78
CA GLU A 4 4.90 -19.51 -11.46
C GLU A 4 3.88 -20.12 -10.49
N VAL A 5 4.35 -20.61 -9.33
CA VAL A 5 3.45 -21.19 -8.32
C VAL A 5 2.50 -20.13 -7.75
N ALA A 6 2.95 -18.88 -7.59
CA ALA A 6 2.06 -17.78 -7.17
C ALA A 6 0.97 -17.49 -8.20
N ALA A 7 1.30 -17.52 -9.50
CA ALA A 7 0.30 -17.36 -10.57
C ALA A 7 -0.72 -18.51 -10.54
N THR A 8 -0.27 -19.76 -10.39
CA THR A 8 -1.18 -20.92 -10.25
C THR A 8 -2.11 -20.79 -9.05
N VAL A 9 -1.60 -20.30 -7.91
CA VAL A 9 -2.44 -20.02 -6.73
C VAL A 9 -3.49 -18.97 -7.04
N GLN A 10 -3.11 -17.88 -7.72
CA GLN A 10 -4.03 -16.81 -8.09
C GLN A 10 -5.11 -17.32 -9.04
N ASP A 11 -4.74 -18.08 -10.07
CA ASP A 11 -5.67 -18.66 -11.05
C ASP A 11 -6.69 -19.57 -10.36
N LEU A 12 -6.20 -20.51 -9.55
CA LEU A 12 -7.06 -21.49 -8.87
C LEU A 12 -8.04 -20.83 -7.90
N ILE A 13 -7.56 -19.84 -7.15
CA ILE A 13 -8.39 -19.06 -6.22
C ILE A 13 -9.42 -18.21 -6.97
N LEU A 14 -9.07 -17.65 -8.14
CA LEU A 14 -10.02 -16.89 -8.97
C LEU A 14 -11.10 -17.79 -9.59
N GLU A 15 -10.80 -19.06 -9.85
CA GLU A 15 -11.74 -20.03 -10.42
C GLU A 15 -12.66 -20.65 -9.37
N GLN A 16 -12.11 -21.08 -8.24
CA GLN A 16 -12.80 -21.90 -7.23
C GLN A 16 -13.25 -21.11 -6.00
N GLY A 17 -12.67 -19.94 -5.79
CA GLY A 17 -12.84 -19.13 -4.59
C GLY A 17 -11.77 -19.41 -3.53
N TYR A 18 -11.47 -18.38 -2.74
CA TYR A 18 -10.41 -18.40 -1.74
C TYR A 18 -10.61 -19.47 -0.66
N GLU A 19 -11.82 -19.63 -0.12
CA GLU A 19 -12.07 -20.59 0.97
C GLU A 19 -11.99 -22.04 0.49
N GLU A 20 -12.49 -22.31 -0.72
CA GLU A 20 -12.54 -23.66 -1.30
C GLU A 20 -11.18 -24.15 -1.80
N THR A 21 -10.22 -23.25 -2.05
CA THR A 21 -8.90 -23.63 -2.55
C THR A 21 -7.98 -24.08 -1.42
N THR A 22 -7.46 -25.31 -1.49
CA THR A 22 -6.47 -25.83 -0.52
C THR A 22 -5.04 -25.81 -1.07
N VAL A 23 -4.05 -25.94 -0.17
CA VAL A 23 -2.64 -26.11 -0.58
C VAL A 23 -2.44 -27.40 -1.37
N ASP A 24 -3.25 -28.44 -1.13
CA ASP A 24 -3.17 -29.69 -1.90
C ASP A 24 -3.64 -29.50 -3.34
N ASP A 25 -4.72 -28.75 -3.55
CA ASP A 25 -5.23 -28.44 -4.89
C ASP A 25 -4.19 -27.64 -5.69
N VAL A 26 -3.56 -26.65 -5.03
CA VAL A 26 -2.45 -25.88 -5.62
C VAL A 26 -1.27 -26.78 -5.97
N CYS A 27 -0.87 -27.69 -5.08
CA CYS A 27 0.25 -28.60 -5.33
C CYS A 27 -0.05 -29.53 -6.52
N ALA A 28 -1.29 -30.01 -6.62
CA ALA A 28 -1.75 -30.81 -7.76
C ALA A 28 -1.74 -29.99 -9.07
N ALA A 29 -2.25 -28.77 -9.04
CA ALA A 29 -2.30 -27.89 -10.21
C ALA A 29 -0.91 -27.42 -10.69
N ALA A 30 0.02 -27.17 -9.76
CA ALA A 30 1.38 -26.75 -10.05
C ALA A 30 2.36 -27.92 -10.26
N GLU A 31 1.90 -29.17 -10.16
CA GLU A 31 2.72 -30.38 -10.25
C GLU A 31 3.92 -30.39 -9.29
N ILE A 32 3.72 -29.90 -8.06
CA ILE A 32 4.76 -29.85 -7.02
C ILE A 32 4.36 -30.61 -5.77
N SER A 33 5.35 -30.98 -4.94
CA SER A 33 5.07 -31.52 -3.61
C SER A 33 4.73 -30.42 -2.60
N ARG A 34 3.98 -30.76 -1.54
CA ARG A 34 3.76 -29.88 -0.37
C ARG A 34 5.06 -29.30 0.19
N SER A 35 6.11 -30.14 0.30
CA SER A 35 7.44 -29.69 0.75
C SER A 35 8.01 -28.61 -0.16
N THR A 36 7.82 -28.72 -1.47
CA THR A 36 8.26 -27.71 -2.44
C THR A 36 7.45 -26.43 -2.30
N PHE A 37 6.14 -26.52 -2.11
CA PHE A 37 5.29 -25.35 -1.83
C PHE A 37 5.76 -24.60 -0.57
N PHE A 38 5.88 -25.32 0.55
CA PHE A 38 6.27 -24.72 1.84
C PHE A 38 7.71 -24.20 1.89
N ARG A 39 8.58 -24.66 0.98
CA ARG A 39 9.90 -24.06 0.78
C ARG A 39 9.82 -22.63 0.27
N TYR A 40 8.79 -22.30 -0.50
CA TYR A 40 8.61 -20.96 -1.07
C TYR A 40 7.62 -20.13 -0.25
N PHE A 41 6.52 -20.70 0.21
CA PHE A 41 5.43 -19.96 0.84
C PHE A 41 5.05 -20.58 2.18
N ARG A 42 4.85 -19.75 3.20
CA ARG A 42 4.36 -20.18 4.50
C ARG A 42 2.88 -20.55 4.46
N SER A 43 2.13 -20.00 3.50
CA SER A 43 0.69 -20.24 3.34
C SER A 43 0.20 -19.93 1.91
N LYS A 44 -1.05 -20.32 1.59
CA LYS A 44 -1.69 -19.96 0.30
C LYS A 44 -1.92 -18.46 0.18
N GLU A 45 -2.16 -17.78 1.30
CA GLU A 45 -2.32 -16.33 1.36
C GLU A 45 -1.01 -15.64 0.98
N GLU A 46 0.14 -16.10 1.52
CA GLU A 46 1.45 -15.56 1.12
C GLU A 46 1.67 -15.71 -0.40
N ALA A 47 1.29 -16.85 -0.97
CA ALA A 47 1.40 -17.09 -2.40
C ALA A 47 0.41 -16.22 -3.22
N LEU A 48 -0.83 -16.04 -2.74
CA LEU A 48 -1.85 -15.19 -3.36
C LEU A 48 -1.39 -13.73 -3.43
N PHE A 49 -0.79 -13.23 -2.35
CA PHE A 49 -0.19 -11.89 -2.32
C PHE A 49 1.10 -11.79 -3.16
N GLY A 50 1.65 -12.91 -3.66
CA GLY A 50 2.75 -12.95 -4.63
C GLY A 50 3.99 -12.13 -4.24
N ALA A 51 4.52 -11.38 -5.20
CA ALA A 51 5.68 -10.49 -5.03
C ALA A 51 5.43 -9.31 -4.07
N SER A 52 4.18 -9.06 -3.66
CA SER A 52 3.84 -7.99 -2.71
C SER A 52 4.35 -8.26 -1.29
N ALA A 53 4.92 -9.45 -1.01
CA ALA A 53 5.68 -9.69 0.21
C ALA A 53 6.91 -8.77 0.35
N ASP A 54 7.48 -8.33 -0.78
CA ASP A 54 8.65 -7.43 -0.81
C ASP A 54 8.26 -5.96 -1.08
N ALA A 55 6.97 -5.65 -1.28
CA ALA A 55 6.51 -4.31 -1.61
C ALA A 55 6.85 -3.26 -0.54
N GLY A 56 6.91 -3.63 0.74
CA GLY A 56 7.34 -2.72 1.81
C GLY A 56 8.83 -2.36 1.74
N THR A 57 9.69 -3.35 1.46
CA THR A 57 11.14 -3.16 1.22
C THR A 57 11.35 -2.28 -0.02
N PHE A 58 10.62 -2.58 -1.10
CA PHE A 58 10.67 -1.81 -2.33
C PHE A 58 10.22 -0.35 -2.12
N LEU A 59 9.11 -0.13 -1.40
CA LEU A 59 8.61 1.22 -1.10
C LEU A 59 9.60 2.00 -0.25
N ARG A 60 10.23 1.35 0.74
CA ARG A 60 11.31 1.97 1.53
C ARG A 60 12.47 2.40 0.64
N ASP A 61 12.91 1.54 -0.28
CA ASP A 61 14.03 1.86 -1.17
C ASP A 61 13.66 2.98 -2.16
N ALA A 62 12.44 2.96 -2.70
CA ALA A 62 11.90 4.03 -3.53
C ALA A 62 11.79 5.37 -2.78
N LEU A 63 11.40 5.32 -1.50
CA LEU A 63 11.32 6.50 -0.64
C LEU A 63 12.73 7.04 -0.31
N ALA A 64 13.69 6.18 0.00
CA ALA A 64 15.07 6.56 0.26
C ALA A 64 15.75 7.20 -0.96
N ALA A 65 15.35 6.81 -2.17
CA ALA A 65 15.84 7.39 -3.42
C ALA A 65 15.25 8.78 -3.74
N ARG A 66 14.23 9.25 -3.00
CA ARG A 66 13.65 10.59 -3.19
C ARG A 66 14.58 11.68 -2.66
N PRO A 67 14.64 12.87 -3.29
CA PRO A 67 15.39 14.02 -2.77
C PRO A 67 15.08 14.29 -1.29
N ALA A 68 16.10 14.56 -0.49
CA ALA A 68 15.97 14.64 0.97
C ALA A 68 15.17 15.87 1.46
N ASP A 69 15.07 16.89 0.62
CA ASP A 69 14.34 18.15 0.84
C ASP A 69 12.86 18.09 0.43
N GLU A 70 12.41 16.98 -0.19
CA GLU A 70 10.99 16.78 -0.46
C GLU A 70 10.21 16.58 0.84
N ALA A 71 9.10 17.33 0.95
CA ALA A 71 8.12 17.16 2.01
C ALA A 71 7.72 15.67 2.14
N PRO A 72 7.62 15.11 3.36
CA PRO A 72 7.38 13.68 3.56
C PRO A 72 6.18 13.13 2.80
N TRP A 73 5.07 13.89 2.75
CA TRP A 73 3.87 13.50 2.01
C TRP A 73 4.09 13.40 0.50
N VAL A 74 4.82 14.35 -0.08
CA VAL A 74 5.17 14.38 -1.51
C VAL A 74 6.12 13.24 -1.84
N ALA A 75 7.14 13.02 -1.01
CA ALA A 75 8.09 11.92 -1.16
C ALA A 75 7.36 10.57 -1.12
N MET A 76 6.43 10.39 -0.17
CA MET A 76 5.62 9.18 -0.05
C MET A 76 4.74 8.94 -1.29
N ARG A 77 4.03 9.96 -1.77
CA ARG A 77 3.22 9.85 -3.00
C ARG A 77 4.07 9.44 -4.20
N ARG A 78 5.25 10.02 -4.37
CA ARG A 78 6.16 9.70 -5.48
C ARG A 78 6.80 8.33 -5.34
N ALA A 79 7.12 7.90 -4.12
CA ALA A 79 7.66 6.58 -3.83
C ALA A 79 6.65 5.45 -4.14
N LEU A 80 5.35 5.75 -4.10
CA LEU A 80 4.30 4.81 -4.49
C LEU A 80 4.20 4.59 -6.01
N ASN A 81 4.71 5.51 -6.85
CA ASN A 81 4.56 5.41 -8.32
C ASN A 81 4.91 4.04 -8.89
N PRO A 82 6.08 3.44 -8.59
CA PRO A 82 6.43 2.20 -9.24
C PRO A 82 5.58 1.01 -8.75
N LEU A 83 5.01 1.08 -7.55
CA LEU A 83 4.01 0.11 -7.10
C LEU A 83 2.70 0.27 -7.87
N ILE A 84 2.28 1.51 -8.13
CA ILE A 84 1.09 1.80 -8.94
C ILE A 84 1.28 1.37 -10.39
N ASP A 85 2.47 1.57 -10.96
CA ASP A 85 2.82 1.11 -12.30
C ASP A 85 2.73 -0.42 -12.42
N GLN A 86 2.97 -1.18 -11.35
CA GLN A 86 2.74 -2.63 -11.32
C GLN A 86 1.25 -3.00 -11.37
N TYR A 87 0.35 -2.15 -10.89
CA TYR A 87 -1.08 -2.40 -11.03
C TYR A 87 -1.60 -1.99 -12.41
N GLU A 88 -1.08 -0.90 -12.98
CA GLU A 88 -1.53 -0.35 -14.27
C GLU A 88 -0.89 -1.04 -15.48
N GLY A 89 0.35 -1.53 -15.35
CA GLY A 89 1.07 -2.24 -16.40
C GLY A 89 0.63 -3.68 -16.60
N HIS A 90 -0.26 -4.20 -15.75
CA HIS A 90 -0.75 -5.58 -15.82
C HIS A 90 -2.19 -5.66 -16.35
N ASP A 91 -2.50 -6.81 -16.92
CA ASP A 91 -3.76 -7.16 -17.56
C ASP A 91 -4.94 -7.31 -16.57
N GLU A 92 -6.12 -7.63 -17.11
CA GLU A 92 -7.36 -7.87 -16.34
C GLU A 92 -7.18 -8.89 -15.20
N HIS A 93 -6.17 -9.77 -15.28
CA HIS A 93 -5.85 -10.73 -14.22
C HIS A 93 -5.46 -10.05 -12.91
N THR A 94 -4.49 -9.12 -12.94
CA THR A 94 -4.06 -8.37 -11.74
C THR A 94 -5.23 -7.61 -11.12
N ARG A 95 -6.12 -7.06 -11.96
CA ARG A 95 -7.31 -6.37 -11.50
C ARG A 95 -8.29 -7.32 -10.78
N ARG A 96 -8.51 -8.52 -11.33
CA ARG A 96 -9.34 -9.56 -10.71
C ARG A 96 -8.75 -10.06 -9.38
N VAL A 97 -7.45 -10.33 -9.33
CA VAL A 97 -6.76 -10.73 -8.08
C VAL A 97 -6.86 -9.63 -7.03
N THR A 98 -6.62 -8.37 -7.41
CA THR A 98 -6.74 -7.23 -6.50
C THR A 98 -8.17 -7.09 -5.99
N ARG A 99 -9.16 -7.20 -6.87
CA ARG A 99 -10.60 -7.16 -6.52
C ARG A 99 -10.96 -8.25 -5.50
N LEU A 100 -10.44 -9.46 -5.67
CA LEU A 100 -10.63 -10.55 -4.72
C LEU A 100 -10.06 -10.18 -3.34
N ILE A 101 -8.80 -9.75 -3.29
CA ILE A 101 -8.11 -9.42 -2.03
C ILE A 101 -8.85 -8.33 -1.25
N VAL A 102 -9.28 -7.26 -1.92
CA VAL A 102 -9.92 -6.12 -1.25
C VAL A 102 -11.37 -6.39 -0.84
N ASN A 103 -12.07 -7.29 -1.54
CA ASN A 103 -13.48 -7.59 -1.27
C ASN A 103 -13.71 -8.83 -0.39
N THR A 104 -12.69 -9.66 -0.17
CA THR A 104 -12.77 -10.78 0.78
C THR A 104 -12.32 -10.32 2.18
N PRO A 105 -13.18 -10.30 3.20
CA PRO A 105 -12.85 -9.72 4.52
C PRO A 105 -11.59 -10.30 5.18
N ALA A 106 -11.40 -11.62 5.09
CA ALA A 106 -10.21 -12.30 5.64
C ALA A 106 -8.91 -11.84 4.93
N LEU A 107 -8.95 -11.72 3.59
CA LEU A 107 -7.81 -11.27 2.80
C LEU A 107 -7.53 -9.77 3.00
N ALA A 108 -8.57 -8.96 3.12
CA ALA A 108 -8.42 -7.54 3.44
C ALA A 108 -7.81 -7.32 4.82
N ALA A 109 -8.19 -8.12 5.83
CA ALA A 109 -7.58 -8.08 7.16
C ALA A 109 -6.10 -8.46 7.11
N LEU A 110 -5.76 -9.55 6.41
CA LEU A 110 -4.36 -9.94 6.19
C LEU A 110 -3.56 -8.89 5.42
N HIS A 111 -4.16 -8.23 4.44
CA HIS A 111 -3.52 -7.15 3.70
C HIS A 111 -3.15 -5.97 4.64
N ARG A 112 -4.07 -5.58 5.53
CA ARG A 112 -3.81 -4.55 6.54
C ARG A 112 -2.73 -4.98 7.55
N GLU A 113 -2.74 -6.23 7.99
CA GLU A 113 -1.71 -6.76 8.89
C GLU A 113 -0.32 -6.74 8.22
N LYS A 114 -0.22 -7.11 6.94
CA LYS A 114 1.03 -7.01 6.17
C LYS A 114 1.53 -5.56 6.07
N ASN A 115 0.63 -4.59 6.03
CA ASN A 115 0.97 -3.17 6.01
C ASN A 115 1.54 -2.69 7.35
N ALA A 116 1.27 -3.36 8.48
CA ALA A 116 1.89 -3.01 9.77
C ALA A 116 3.43 -3.15 9.72
N ARG A 117 3.96 -4.14 9.00
CA ARG A 117 5.40 -4.28 8.78
C ARG A 117 5.98 -3.12 7.94
N TRP A 118 5.17 -2.48 7.11
CA TRP A 118 5.63 -1.34 6.31
C TRP A 118 5.84 -0.12 7.19
N HIS A 119 5.05 0.06 8.25
CA HIS A 119 5.28 1.12 9.23
C HIS A 119 6.70 1.06 9.80
N GLU A 120 7.13 -0.10 10.29
CA GLU A 120 8.47 -0.30 10.85
C GLU A 120 9.58 0.02 9.82
N LEU A 121 9.38 -0.35 8.56
CA LEU A 121 10.36 -0.15 7.49
C LEU A 121 10.46 1.31 7.03
N LEU A 122 9.34 2.05 7.04
CA LEU A 122 9.26 3.40 6.48
C LEU A 122 9.51 4.49 7.54
N ARG A 123 9.22 4.20 8.81
CA ARG A 123 9.33 5.15 9.92
C ARG A 123 10.67 5.86 9.99
N PRO A 124 11.84 5.19 9.87
CA PRO A 124 13.12 5.87 9.99
C PRO A 124 13.32 6.97 8.95
N GLU A 125 12.92 6.72 7.71
CA GLU A 125 13.10 7.67 6.62
C GLU A 125 12.10 8.84 6.69
N ILE A 126 10.85 8.58 7.09
CA ILE A 126 9.86 9.63 7.29
C ILE A 126 10.22 10.52 8.50
N ALA A 127 10.64 9.92 9.62
CA ALA A 127 11.07 10.67 10.80
C ALA A 127 12.28 11.58 10.47
N ARG A 128 13.26 11.05 9.73
CA ARG A 128 14.41 11.84 9.25
C ARG A 128 13.98 13.07 8.45
N ARG A 129 13.02 12.93 7.53
CA ARG A 129 12.49 14.05 6.71
C ARG A 129 11.71 15.07 7.53
N LEU A 130 11.09 14.63 8.63
CA LEU A 130 10.39 15.50 9.58
C LEU A 130 11.34 16.20 10.57
N GLY A 131 12.63 15.88 10.57
CA GLY A 131 13.57 16.34 11.58
C GLY A 131 13.28 15.76 12.98
N ALA A 132 12.59 14.61 13.05
CA ALA A 132 12.25 13.90 14.27
C ALA A 132 13.25 12.78 14.56
N ASP A 133 13.36 12.36 15.82
CA ASP A 133 14.16 11.20 16.20
C ASP A 133 13.43 9.91 15.80
N PRO A 134 13.99 9.08 14.90
CA PRO A 134 13.37 7.81 14.51
C PRO A 134 13.29 6.77 15.64
N ALA A 135 14.01 6.98 16.75
CA ALA A 135 13.97 6.10 17.93
C ALA A 135 12.95 6.56 18.99
N ASP A 136 12.41 7.77 18.89
CA ASP A 136 11.40 8.26 19.84
C ASP A 136 10.04 7.63 19.52
N PRO A 137 9.50 6.74 20.38
CA PRO A 137 8.23 6.08 20.14
C PRO A 137 7.03 6.98 20.48
N THR A 138 7.26 8.16 21.06
CA THR A 138 6.20 9.07 21.51
C THR A 138 5.84 10.12 20.47
N ASP A 139 6.69 10.35 19.45
CA ASP A 139 6.38 11.22 18.32
C ASP A 139 5.50 10.48 17.28
N PRO A 140 4.22 10.85 17.13
CA PRO A 140 3.29 10.15 16.25
C PRO A 140 3.40 10.62 14.79
N ARG A 141 4.16 11.68 14.49
CA ARG A 141 4.09 12.38 13.19
C ARG A 141 4.50 11.47 12.03
N ALA A 142 5.56 10.70 12.19
CA ALA A 142 6.01 9.77 11.16
C ALA A 142 4.97 8.67 10.89
N ASP A 143 4.45 8.07 11.96
CA ASP A 143 3.43 7.02 11.88
C ASP A 143 2.11 7.54 11.29
N ALA A 144 1.72 8.78 11.61
CA ALA A 144 0.54 9.43 11.05
C ALA A 144 0.67 9.64 9.53
N VAL A 145 1.82 10.12 9.04
CA VAL A 145 2.10 10.28 7.60
C VAL A 145 2.01 8.93 6.88
N ILE A 146 2.61 7.88 7.45
CA ILE A 146 2.60 6.54 6.85
C ILE A 146 1.17 5.98 6.84
N ALA A 147 0.47 6.01 7.98
CA ALA A 147 -0.90 5.50 8.09
C ALA A 147 -1.84 6.20 7.10
N ALA A 148 -1.76 7.52 6.99
CA ALA A 148 -2.58 8.29 6.08
C ALA A 148 -2.29 7.93 4.61
N ALA A 149 -1.01 7.77 4.24
CA ALA A 149 -0.65 7.41 2.87
C ALA A 149 -1.10 5.98 2.51
N LEU A 150 -0.91 5.01 3.41
CA LEU A 150 -1.36 3.63 3.20
C LEU A 150 -2.89 3.54 3.15
N GLY A 151 -3.59 4.31 3.98
CA GLY A 151 -5.05 4.44 3.90
C GLY A 151 -5.53 5.01 2.56
N CYS A 152 -4.80 5.97 1.98
CA CYS A 152 -5.09 6.47 0.64
C CYS A 152 -4.91 5.40 -0.45
N VAL A 153 -3.88 4.56 -0.33
CA VAL A 153 -3.65 3.42 -1.25
C VAL A 153 -4.79 2.41 -1.14
N GLU A 154 -5.17 2.03 0.07
CA GLU A 154 -6.28 1.10 0.30
C GLU A 154 -7.59 1.63 -0.30
N ALA A 155 -7.92 2.90 -0.04
CA ALA A 155 -9.10 3.55 -0.62
C ALA A 155 -9.04 3.61 -2.16
N ALA A 156 -7.87 3.87 -2.73
CA ALA A 156 -7.67 3.92 -4.16
C ALA A 156 -7.86 2.54 -4.82
N LEU A 157 -7.30 1.48 -4.23
CA LEU A 157 -7.47 0.10 -4.71
C LEU A 157 -8.93 -0.37 -4.62
N ALA A 158 -9.63 -0.04 -3.53
CA ALA A 158 -11.05 -0.34 -3.38
C ALA A 158 -11.89 0.37 -4.45
N ALA A 159 -11.64 1.66 -4.70
CA ALA A 159 -12.34 2.41 -5.74
C ALA A 159 -12.00 1.94 -7.16
N TRP A 160 -10.73 1.60 -7.42
CA TRP A 160 -10.26 1.12 -8.72
C TRP A 160 -10.86 -0.24 -9.09
N THR A 161 -11.01 -1.13 -8.12
CA THR A 161 -11.60 -2.46 -8.33
C THR A 161 -13.13 -2.42 -8.41
N ALA A 162 -13.78 -1.47 -7.74
CA ALA A 162 -15.23 -1.27 -7.80
C ALA A 162 -15.72 -0.57 -9.08
N GLY A 163 -14.88 0.26 -9.71
CA GLY A 163 -15.28 1.04 -10.89
C GLY A 163 -15.36 0.22 -12.17
N ASP A 164 -16.48 0.28 -12.88
CA ASP A 164 -16.62 -0.31 -14.24
C ASP A 164 -15.93 0.52 -15.33
N ARG A 165 -15.43 1.72 -15.00
CA ARG A 165 -14.74 2.62 -15.94
C ARG A 165 -13.22 2.60 -15.74
N PRO A 166 -12.43 2.69 -16.82
CA PRO A 166 -10.98 2.73 -16.75
C PRO A 166 -10.53 4.13 -16.31
N ARG A 167 -10.43 4.37 -15.00
CA ARG A 167 -9.53 5.41 -14.50
C ARG A 167 -8.23 4.75 -14.09
N ALA A 168 -7.13 5.42 -14.40
CA ALA A 168 -5.81 5.02 -13.91
C ALA A 168 -5.83 5.03 -12.37
N LEU A 169 -5.24 4.01 -11.75
CA LEU A 169 -5.13 3.89 -10.31
C LEU A 169 -4.35 5.08 -9.72
N SER A 170 -3.32 5.56 -10.43
CA SER A 170 -2.54 6.76 -10.14
C SER A 170 -3.43 8.00 -9.95
N GLU A 171 -4.39 8.23 -10.84
CA GLU A 171 -5.33 9.35 -10.70
C GLU A 171 -6.27 9.20 -9.50
N ILE A 172 -6.67 7.97 -9.17
CA ILE A 172 -7.53 7.71 -8.00
C ILE A 172 -6.72 7.95 -6.72
N LEU A 173 -5.46 7.50 -6.70
CA LEU A 173 -4.53 7.75 -5.60
C LEU A 173 -4.26 9.24 -5.41
N ASP A 174 -4.06 10.00 -6.49
CA ASP A 174 -3.90 11.45 -6.44
C ASP A 174 -5.11 12.13 -5.81
N ARG A 175 -6.33 11.70 -6.16
CA ARG A 175 -7.56 12.22 -5.53
C ARG A 175 -7.61 11.89 -4.04
N ALA A 176 -7.28 10.67 -3.65
CA ALA A 176 -7.27 10.26 -2.25
C ALA A 176 -6.24 11.06 -1.43
N MET A 177 -4.99 11.14 -1.91
CA MET A 177 -3.92 11.85 -1.21
C MET A 177 -4.08 13.38 -1.25
N GLY A 178 -4.86 13.91 -2.20
CA GLY A 178 -5.23 15.32 -2.27
C GLY A 178 -6.14 15.77 -1.13
N VAL A 179 -6.96 14.88 -0.56
CA VAL A 179 -7.85 15.20 0.58
C VAL A 179 -7.04 15.52 1.84
N ALA A 180 -5.95 14.77 2.08
CA ALA A 180 -5.07 14.99 3.23
C ALA A 180 -4.38 16.37 3.20
N PHE A 181 -4.16 16.94 2.01
CA PHE A 181 -3.57 18.26 1.82
C PHE A 181 -4.55 19.42 2.08
N VAL A 182 -5.86 19.16 2.04
CA VAL A 182 -6.89 20.19 2.31
C VAL A 182 -6.95 20.56 3.80
N ALA A 183 -6.44 19.70 4.69
CA ALA A 183 -6.33 19.98 6.12
C ALA A 183 -5.16 20.93 6.49
N GLU A 184 -4.19 21.13 5.60
CA GLU A 184 -3.03 22.03 5.81
C GLU A 184 -3.19 23.40 5.10
N ARG A 185 -4.39 24.01 5.09
CA ARG A 185 -4.46 25.43 4.69
C ARG A 185 -3.93 26.35 5.81
N PRO A 186 -3.17 27.39 5.45
CA PRO A 186 -2.26 28.10 6.36
C PRO A 186 -3.01 28.92 7.39
N GLU A 187 -2.36 29.14 8.53
CA GLU A 187 -2.79 30.05 9.59
C GLU A 187 -3.38 31.33 8.99
N ARG A 188 -4.61 31.64 9.43
CA ARG A 188 -5.33 32.86 9.10
C ARG A 188 -4.41 34.05 9.44
N PRO A 189 -4.12 34.98 8.52
CA PRO A 189 -3.25 36.10 8.85
C PRO A 189 -3.84 36.85 10.05
N GLU A 190 -3.00 37.10 11.05
CA GLU A 190 -3.35 37.87 12.24
C GLU A 190 -4.01 39.18 11.80
N ARG A 191 -5.21 39.40 12.35
CA ARG A 191 -5.98 40.61 12.10
C ARG A 191 -5.13 41.76 12.66
N PRO A 192 -4.77 42.80 11.87
CA PRO A 192 -3.99 43.90 12.42
C PRO A 192 -4.75 44.53 13.58
N GLU A 193 -4.05 44.72 14.70
CA GLU A 193 -4.56 45.41 15.88
C GLU A 193 -5.16 46.75 15.45
N ARG A 194 -6.42 46.97 15.84
CA ARG A 194 -7.08 48.25 15.66
C ARG A 194 -6.26 49.28 16.44
N PRO A 195 -5.81 50.40 15.84
CA PRO A 195 -5.16 51.43 16.61
C PRO A 195 -6.15 51.98 17.66
N GLU A 196 -5.68 52.07 18.90
CA GLU A 196 -6.38 52.72 20.00
C GLU A 196 -6.78 54.13 19.56
N ARG A 197 -8.06 54.46 19.74
CA ARG A 197 -8.51 55.84 19.56
C ARG A 197 -7.91 56.68 20.70
N PRO A 198 -7.20 57.78 20.41
CA PRO A 198 -6.83 58.73 21.44
C PRO A 198 -8.08 59.49 21.92
N GLU A 199 -7.99 59.94 23.17
CA GLU A 199 -9.01 60.47 24.09
C GLU A 199 -10.03 61.48 23.51
#